data_AF-A0A3A0G1U7-F1
#
_entry.id   AF-A0A3A0G1U7-F1
#
_cell.length_a   1.000
_cell.length_b   1.000
_cell.length_c   1.000
_cell.angle_alpha   90.00
_cell.angle_beta   90.00
_cell.angle_gamma   90.00
#
_symmetry.space_group_name_H-M   'P 1'
#
loop_
_entity.id
_entity.type
_entity.pdbx_description
1 polymer ?
#
loop_
_entity_poly.entity_id
_entity_poly.type
_entity_poly.pdbx_seq_one_letter_code
_entity_poly.pdbx_strand_id
1 'polypeptide(L)'
;MKRYYYAGGARVPLDRDRDRIAIDISRARDAGLDNLVAVAASAGARTLAGKVAVVPRKALGRDALGKLRDEKALLPVYRHGTTLLVPLPEVRVEFEAGQREKTLAALPSAPHDVEITDDVNDHVVLRPCSGDGDEAIDVANFVFEKVHPAAAAVRFVRFVPRPLEAG
;
A
#
# COMPACT_ATOMS: atom_id res chain seq x y z
N MET A 1 13.42 4.91 11.04
CA MET A 1 13.32 6.01 10.05
C MET A 1 11.87 6.40 9.89
N LYS A 2 11.57 7.70 9.67
CA LYS A 2 10.24 8.12 9.22
C LYS A 2 10.05 7.62 7.78
N ARG A 3 8.92 6.97 7.50
CA ARG A 3 8.56 6.56 6.13
C ARG A 3 8.21 7.82 5.33
N TYR A 4 8.36 7.75 4.02
CA TYR A 4 7.98 8.83 3.11
C TYR A 4 7.63 8.25 1.74
N TYR A 5 6.96 9.05 0.92
CA TYR A 5 6.77 8.77 -0.51
C TYR A 5 7.04 10.03 -1.32
N TYR A 6 7.26 9.89 -2.64
CA TYR A 6 7.40 11.04 -3.53
C TYR A 6 6.04 11.46 -4.11
N ALA A 7 5.78 12.77 -4.08
CA ALA A 7 4.63 13.39 -4.77
C ALA A 7 5.10 14.67 -5.46
N GLY A 8 4.95 14.74 -6.78
CA GLY A 8 5.43 15.90 -7.56
C GLY A 8 6.92 16.19 -7.36
N GLY A 9 7.75 15.16 -7.18
CA GLY A 9 9.18 15.28 -6.93
C GLY A 9 9.59 15.63 -5.50
N ALA A 10 8.65 15.93 -4.60
CA ALA A 10 8.94 16.22 -3.21
C ALA A 10 8.76 14.99 -2.31
N ARG A 11 9.60 14.85 -1.29
CA ARG A 11 9.43 13.85 -0.22
C ARG A 11 8.29 14.27 0.72
N VAL A 12 7.29 13.42 0.84
CA VAL A 12 6.16 13.59 1.76
C VAL A 12 6.28 12.59 2.91
N PRO A 13 6.42 13.05 4.17
CA PRO A 13 6.54 12.14 5.31
C PRO A 13 5.25 11.37 5.58
N LEU A 14 5.40 10.15 6.08
CA LEU A 14 4.33 9.24 6.47
C LEU A 14 4.49 8.84 7.93
N ASP A 15 3.47 9.11 8.73
CA ASP A 15 3.43 8.71 10.13
C ASP A 15 2.66 7.39 10.28
N ARG A 16 3.31 6.33 10.73
CA ARG A 16 2.65 5.02 10.84
C ARG A 16 1.59 5.03 11.93
N ASP A 17 0.37 4.64 11.57
CA ASP A 17 -0.70 4.40 12.53
C ASP A 17 -0.55 3.00 13.13
N ARG A 18 -0.10 2.93 14.39
CA ARG A 18 0.12 1.64 15.07
C ARG A 18 -1.16 1.06 15.68
N ASP A 19 -2.19 1.88 15.84
CA ASP A 19 -3.45 1.51 16.46
C ASP A 19 -4.44 0.93 15.46
N ARG A 20 -4.17 1.07 14.15
CA ARG A 20 -5.02 0.60 13.07
C ARG A 20 -4.23 -0.27 12.10
N ILE A 21 -4.96 -1.17 11.46
CA ILE A 21 -4.49 -1.96 10.33
C ILE A 21 -5.55 -1.91 9.23
N ALA A 22 -5.13 -2.22 8.02
CA ALA A 22 -6.02 -2.41 6.88
C ALA A 22 -6.03 -3.89 6.48
N ILE A 23 -7.18 -4.34 5.98
CA ILE A 23 -7.38 -5.69 5.43
C ILE A 23 -7.77 -5.54 3.97
N ASP A 24 -7.01 -6.16 3.06
CA ASP A 24 -7.47 -6.40 1.69
C ASP A 24 -8.55 -7.48 1.74
N ILE A 25 -9.81 -7.08 1.58
CA ILE A 25 -10.97 -7.97 1.71
C ILE A 25 -10.95 -9.02 0.60
N SER A 26 -10.51 -8.65 -0.61
CA SER A 26 -10.47 -9.59 -1.73
C SER A 26 -9.48 -10.70 -1.44
N ARG A 27 -8.23 -10.37 -1.09
CA ARG A 27 -7.22 -11.37 -0.73
C ARG A 27 -7.62 -12.23 0.47
N ALA A 28 -8.18 -11.61 1.51
CA ALA A 28 -8.64 -12.36 2.68
C ALA A 28 -9.72 -13.39 2.30
N ARG A 29 -10.66 -13.04 1.42
CA ARG A 29 -11.70 -13.97 0.96
C ARG A 29 -11.15 -15.07 0.07
N ASP A 30 -10.25 -14.73 -0.85
CA ASP A 30 -9.61 -15.72 -1.73
C ASP A 30 -8.82 -16.77 -0.92
N ALA A 31 -8.29 -16.38 0.25
CA ALA A 31 -7.64 -17.27 1.20
C ALA A 31 -8.59 -17.97 2.21
N GLY A 32 -9.91 -17.80 2.07
CA GLY A 32 -10.91 -18.40 2.98
C GLY A 32 -10.95 -17.81 4.39
N LEU A 33 -10.51 -16.56 4.56
CA LEU A 33 -10.50 -15.83 5.85
C LEU A 33 -11.75 -14.96 6.04
N ASP A 34 -12.89 -15.35 5.48
CA ASP A 34 -14.17 -14.63 5.58
C ASP A 34 -14.57 -14.33 7.03
N ASN A 35 -14.28 -15.24 7.95
CA ASN A 35 -14.53 -15.05 9.37
C ASN A 35 -13.76 -13.85 9.94
N LEU A 36 -12.52 -13.61 9.50
CA LEU A 36 -11.73 -12.45 9.94
C LEU A 36 -12.25 -11.15 9.35
N VAL A 37 -12.74 -11.18 8.10
CA VAL A 37 -13.43 -10.05 7.48
C VAL A 37 -14.71 -9.71 8.25
N ALA A 38 -15.49 -10.71 8.65
CA ALA A 38 -16.68 -10.53 9.46
C ALA A 38 -16.36 -9.98 10.87
N VAL A 39 -15.32 -10.48 11.53
CA VAL A 39 -14.84 -9.94 12.81
C VAL A 39 -14.44 -8.48 12.67
N ALA A 40 -13.73 -8.12 11.60
CA ALA A 40 -13.37 -6.74 11.34
C ALA A 40 -14.62 -5.87 11.16
N ALA A 41 -15.59 -6.31 10.36
CA ALA A 41 -16.86 -5.60 10.17
C ALA A 41 -17.60 -5.37 11.50
N SER A 42 -17.71 -6.41 12.34
CA SER A 42 -18.33 -6.33 13.68
C SER A 42 -17.56 -5.40 14.63
N ALA A 43 -16.26 -5.23 14.44
CA ALA A 43 -15.42 -4.29 15.19
C ALA A 43 -15.53 -2.83 14.67
N GLY A 44 -16.50 -2.56 13.81
CA GLY A 44 -16.71 -1.23 13.21
C GLY A 44 -15.74 -0.92 12.08
N ALA A 45 -15.20 -1.95 11.41
CA ALA A 45 -14.35 -1.71 10.25
C ALA A 45 -15.11 -0.92 9.19
N ARG A 46 -14.44 0.08 8.64
CA ARG A 46 -14.99 0.86 7.54
C ARG A 46 -14.39 0.35 6.24
N THR A 47 -15.24 -0.18 5.38
CA THR A 47 -14.86 -0.55 4.02
C THR A 47 -14.63 0.72 3.20
N LEU A 48 -13.44 0.81 2.63
CA LEU A 48 -13.00 1.88 1.75
C LEU A 48 -13.12 1.45 0.29
N ALA A 49 -12.97 2.42 -0.62
CA ALA A 49 -12.77 2.13 -2.03
C ALA A 49 -11.59 1.16 -2.21
N GLY A 50 -11.68 0.27 -3.21
CA GLY A 50 -10.68 -0.78 -3.41
C GLY A 50 -10.83 -2.00 -2.50
N LYS A 51 -11.99 -2.19 -1.85
CA LYS A 51 -12.29 -3.36 -1.00
C LYS A 51 -11.29 -3.52 0.16
N VAL A 52 -10.86 -2.42 0.75
CA VAL A 52 -10.00 -2.42 1.94
C VAL A 52 -10.83 -2.10 3.17
N ALA A 53 -10.69 -2.87 4.24
CA ALA A 53 -11.32 -2.58 5.54
C ALA A 53 -10.27 -2.05 6.53
N VAL A 54 -10.49 -0.86 7.09
CA VAL A 54 -9.63 -0.33 8.18
C VAL A 54 -10.29 -0.63 9.52
N VAL A 55 -9.54 -1.22 10.45
CA VAL A 55 -10.03 -1.66 11.77
C VAL A 55 -9.00 -1.33 12.86
N PRO A 56 -9.42 -1.10 14.12
CA PRO A 56 -8.50 -1.05 15.24
C PRO A 56 -7.69 -2.35 15.33
N ARG A 57 -6.38 -2.25 15.41
CA ARG A 57 -5.46 -3.40 15.51
C ARG A 57 -5.83 -4.32 16.67
N LYS A 58 -6.24 -3.74 17.80
CA LYS A 58 -6.65 -4.46 19.02
C LYS A 58 -7.91 -5.33 18.85
N ALA A 59 -8.69 -5.11 17.80
CA ALA A 59 -9.88 -5.92 17.51
C ALA A 59 -9.51 -7.30 16.94
N LEU A 60 -8.28 -7.47 16.46
CA LEU A 60 -7.77 -8.74 15.95
C LEU A 60 -6.71 -9.28 16.90
N GLY A 61 -6.84 -10.56 17.28
CA GLY A 61 -5.82 -11.27 18.03
C GLY A 61 -4.53 -11.47 17.21
N ARG A 62 -3.43 -11.81 17.89
CA ARG A 62 -2.13 -12.05 17.24
C ARG A 62 -2.22 -13.11 16.13
N ASP A 63 -2.96 -14.19 16.38
CA ASP A 63 -3.13 -15.28 15.42
C ASP A 63 -3.88 -14.83 14.16
N ALA A 64 -4.92 -14.00 14.32
CA ALA A 64 -5.63 -13.41 13.18
C ALA A 64 -4.73 -12.49 12.36
N LEU A 65 -3.91 -11.67 13.04
CA LEU A 65 -2.92 -10.82 12.37
C LEU A 65 -1.82 -11.64 11.68
N GLY A 66 -1.45 -12.79 12.23
CA GLY A 66 -0.53 -13.75 11.61
C GLY A 66 -1.11 -14.29 10.31
N LYS A 67 -2.30 -14.89 10.36
CA LYS A 67 -3.00 -15.43 9.17
C LYS A 67 -3.17 -14.40 8.07
N LEU A 68 -3.61 -13.19 8.40
CA LEU A 68 -3.76 -12.12 7.41
C LEU A 68 -2.42 -11.70 6.79
N ARG A 69 -1.31 -11.77 7.55
CA ARG A 69 0.02 -11.48 7.02
C ARG A 69 0.49 -12.59 6.09
N ASP A 70 0.33 -13.83 6.49
CA ASP A 70 0.76 -15.00 5.72
C ASP A 70 0.04 -15.04 4.36
N GLU A 71 -1.25 -14.67 4.35
CA GLU A 71 -2.07 -14.55 3.15
C GLU A 71 -1.97 -13.19 2.44
N LYS A 72 -1.00 -12.35 2.83
CA LYS A 72 -0.72 -11.04 2.21
C LYS A 72 -1.93 -10.11 2.14
N ALA A 73 -2.88 -10.28 3.06
CA ALA A 73 -4.11 -9.51 3.19
C ALA A 73 -4.00 -8.40 4.26
N LEU A 74 -2.96 -8.43 5.10
CA LEU A 74 -2.70 -7.40 6.11
C LEU A 74 -1.90 -6.23 5.50
N LEU A 75 -2.50 -5.04 5.51
CA LEU A 75 -1.88 -3.82 4.98
C LEU A 75 -1.55 -2.82 6.10
N PRO A 76 -0.44 -2.07 5.98
CA PRO A 76 -0.09 -1.01 6.92
C PRO A 76 -1.02 0.19 6.76
N VAL A 77 -1.16 0.99 7.82
CA VAL A 77 -1.93 2.24 7.81
C VAL A 77 -1.00 3.38 8.21
N TYR A 78 -1.08 4.48 7.48
CA TYR A 78 -0.34 5.71 7.73
C TYR A 78 -1.29 6.88 7.95
N ARG A 79 -0.81 7.94 8.60
CA ARG A 79 -1.48 9.22 8.76
C ARG A 79 -0.69 10.29 8.02
N HIS A 80 -1.44 11.19 7.39
CA HIS A 80 -0.93 12.44 6.85
C HIS A 80 -1.96 13.53 7.16
N GLY A 81 -1.67 14.36 8.17
CA GLY A 81 -2.65 15.26 8.75
C GLY A 81 -3.85 14.49 9.32
N THR A 82 -5.06 14.85 8.90
CA THR A 82 -6.30 14.16 9.26
C THR A 82 -6.61 12.94 8.38
N THR A 83 -5.82 12.68 7.34
CA THR A 83 -6.08 11.62 6.37
C THR A 83 -5.35 10.33 6.76
N LEU A 84 -6.04 9.19 6.67
CA LEU A 84 -5.42 7.87 6.66
C LEU A 84 -5.05 7.47 5.24
N LEU A 85 -3.87 6.88 5.11
CA LEU A 85 -3.32 6.37 3.86
C LEU A 85 -3.03 4.88 4.03
N VAL A 86 -3.57 4.06 3.13
CA VAL A 86 -3.25 2.63 3.05
C VAL A 86 -2.52 2.39 1.73
N PRO A 87 -1.20 2.11 1.73
CA PRO A 87 -0.51 1.73 0.51
C PRO A 87 -0.99 0.35 0.07
N LEU A 88 -1.39 0.26 -1.19
CA LEU A 88 -1.57 -1.02 -1.85
C LEU A 88 -0.21 -1.50 -2.38
N PRO A 89 -0.03 -2.82 -2.58
CA PRO A 89 1.19 -3.37 -3.14
C PRO A 89 1.23 -3.16 -4.67
N GLU A 90 1.13 -1.90 -5.10
CA GLU A 90 1.07 -1.51 -6.51
C GLU A 90 1.81 -0.18 -6.69
N VAL A 91 2.82 -0.19 -7.55
CA VAL A 91 3.63 0.97 -7.90
C VAL A 91 3.46 1.24 -9.38
N ARG A 92 2.91 2.40 -9.73
CA ARG A 92 2.84 2.86 -11.10
C ARG A 92 4.07 3.71 -11.41
N VAL A 93 4.78 3.35 -12.46
CA VAL A 93 5.95 4.10 -12.95
C VAL A 93 5.62 4.62 -14.34
N GLU A 94 5.65 5.93 -14.52
CA GLU A 94 5.38 6.60 -15.79
C GLU A 94 6.68 7.11 -16.41
N PHE A 95 6.79 7.02 -17.73
CA PHE A 95 8.04 7.27 -18.45
C PHE A 95 7.96 8.48 -19.37
N GLU A 96 9.07 9.18 -19.48
CA GLU A 96 9.42 9.97 -20.67
C GLU A 96 10.24 9.11 -21.66
N ALA A 97 10.48 9.66 -22.86
CA ALA A 97 11.29 9.01 -23.89
C ALA A 97 12.65 8.56 -23.35
N GLY A 98 12.97 7.27 -23.51
CA GLY A 98 14.24 6.68 -23.07
C GLY A 98 14.36 6.35 -21.58
N GLN A 99 13.32 6.57 -20.76
CA GLN A 99 13.33 6.22 -19.34
C GLN A 99 12.88 4.78 -19.05
N ARG A 100 12.09 4.17 -19.94
CA ARG A 100 11.57 2.81 -19.78
C ARG A 100 12.69 1.78 -19.61
N GLU A 101 13.63 1.72 -20.54
CA GLU A 101 14.74 0.77 -20.51
C GLU A 101 15.60 0.93 -19.25
N LYS A 102 15.87 2.18 -18.84
CA LYS A 102 16.61 2.48 -17.61
C LYS A 102 15.87 2.00 -16.36
N THR A 103 14.54 2.15 -16.35
CA THR A 103 13.71 1.67 -15.24
C THR A 103 13.79 0.15 -15.14
N LEU A 104 13.54 -0.56 -16.24
CA LEU A 104 13.57 -2.02 -16.28
C LEU A 104 14.95 -2.57 -15.91
N ALA A 105 16.03 -1.94 -16.38
CA ALA A 105 17.40 -2.31 -16.03
C ALA A 105 17.75 -2.10 -14.55
N ALA A 106 17.04 -1.20 -13.84
CA ALA A 106 17.26 -0.95 -12.43
C ALA A 106 16.50 -1.91 -11.50
N LEU A 107 15.41 -2.54 -11.97
CA LEU A 107 14.57 -3.43 -11.16
C LEU A 107 15.32 -4.62 -10.52
N PRO A 108 16.32 -5.26 -11.16
CA PRO A 108 17.09 -6.32 -10.51
C PRO A 108 17.89 -5.87 -9.27
N SER A 109 18.07 -4.55 -9.09
CA SER A 109 18.73 -3.96 -7.92
C SER A 109 17.74 -3.31 -6.94
N ALA A 110 16.44 -3.51 -7.15
CA ALA A 110 15.42 -3.00 -6.24
C ALA A 110 15.57 -3.64 -4.84
N PRO A 111 15.15 -2.94 -3.77
CA PRO A 111 15.26 -3.45 -2.41
C PRO A 111 14.38 -4.69 -2.15
N HIS A 112 13.38 -4.93 -3.00
CA HIS A 112 12.42 -6.02 -2.89
C HIS A 112 12.14 -6.59 -4.29
N ASP A 113 11.86 -7.90 -4.35
CA ASP A 113 11.46 -8.57 -5.59
C ASP A 113 10.10 -8.05 -6.06
N VAL A 114 10.01 -7.73 -7.34
CA VAL A 114 8.79 -7.22 -7.97
C VAL A 114 8.42 -8.01 -9.22
N GLU A 115 7.13 -8.15 -9.45
CA GLU A 115 6.56 -8.57 -10.73
C GLU A 115 6.03 -7.36 -11.50
N ILE A 116 6.10 -7.42 -12.83
CA ILE A 116 5.45 -6.44 -13.69
C ILE A 116 4.05 -6.98 -14.01
N THR A 117 3.02 -6.32 -13.48
CA THR A 117 1.61 -6.74 -13.65
C THR A 117 0.93 -6.05 -14.83
N ASP A 118 1.48 -4.93 -15.28
CA ASP A 118 1.05 -4.21 -16.47
C ASP A 118 2.27 -3.56 -17.12
N ASP A 119 2.37 -3.66 -18.44
CA ASP A 119 3.50 -3.16 -19.23
C ASP A 119 2.97 -2.52 -20.51
N VAL A 120 2.93 -1.19 -20.49
CA VAL A 120 2.47 -0.36 -21.59
C VAL A 120 3.58 0.62 -21.96
N ASN A 121 3.54 1.15 -23.19
CA ASN A 121 4.61 2.00 -23.73
C ASN A 121 4.99 3.19 -22.83
N ASP A 122 4.01 3.80 -22.15
CA ASP A 122 4.17 5.01 -21.35
C ASP A 122 4.25 4.74 -19.83
N HIS A 123 3.97 3.52 -19.39
CA HIS A 123 4.04 3.16 -17.97
C HIS A 123 4.17 1.65 -17.72
N VAL A 124 4.69 1.31 -16.56
CA VAL A 124 4.60 -0.06 -15.99
C VAL A 124 3.94 -0.01 -14.63
N VAL A 125 3.30 -1.13 -14.26
CA VAL A 125 2.83 -1.37 -12.90
C VAL A 125 3.67 -2.48 -12.29
N LEU A 126 4.33 -2.16 -11.19
CA LEU A 126 5.15 -3.07 -10.40
C LEU A 126 4.38 -3.50 -9.15
N ARG A 127 4.49 -4.77 -8.80
CA ARG A 127 3.91 -5.32 -7.57
C ARG A 127 4.98 -6.05 -6.79
N PRO A 128 5.23 -5.69 -5.51
CA PRO A 128 6.09 -6.50 -4.66
C PRO A 128 5.55 -7.92 -4.52
N CYS A 129 6.42 -8.92 -4.68
CA CYS A 129 6.04 -10.33 -4.62
C CYS A 129 5.49 -10.72 -3.23
N SER A 130 5.94 -10.04 -2.17
CA SER A 130 5.40 -10.19 -0.81
C SER A 130 3.94 -9.75 -0.70
N GLY A 131 3.48 -8.86 -1.58
CA GLY A 131 2.19 -8.22 -1.47
C GLY A 131 2.08 -7.19 -0.35
N ASP A 132 3.19 -6.74 0.25
CA ASP A 132 3.22 -5.71 1.30
C ASP A 132 3.24 -4.29 0.70
N GLY A 133 2.38 -3.42 1.22
CA GLY A 133 2.35 -2.00 0.84
C GLY A 133 3.57 -1.20 1.32
N ASP A 134 4.26 -1.64 2.38
CA ASP A 134 5.51 -1.02 2.82
C ASP A 134 6.64 -1.24 1.80
N GLU A 135 6.71 -2.44 1.22
CA GLU A 135 7.67 -2.75 0.17
C GLU A 135 7.36 -1.98 -1.12
N ALA A 136 6.08 -1.75 -1.43
CA ALA A 136 5.71 -0.88 -2.54
C ALA A 136 6.22 0.55 -2.36
N ILE A 137 6.19 1.09 -1.13
CA ILE A 137 6.79 2.40 -0.81
C ILE A 137 8.30 2.39 -1.06
N ASP A 138 9.00 1.34 -0.61
CA ASP A 138 10.44 1.21 -0.82
C ASP A 138 10.81 1.10 -2.29
N VAL A 139 10.08 0.28 -3.06
CA VAL A 139 10.27 0.14 -4.51
C VAL A 139 10.00 1.46 -5.23
N ALA A 140 8.90 2.15 -4.93
CA ALA A 140 8.59 3.42 -5.56
C ALA A 140 9.67 4.49 -5.29
N ASN A 141 10.12 4.58 -4.04
CA ASN A 141 11.19 5.49 -3.66
C ASN A 141 12.51 5.12 -4.34
N PHE A 142 12.86 3.84 -4.39
CA PHE A 142 14.05 3.36 -5.09
C PHE A 142 14.02 3.74 -6.57
N VAL A 143 12.92 3.45 -7.28
CA VAL A 143 12.79 3.77 -8.70
C VAL A 143 12.91 5.27 -8.92
N PHE A 144 12.22 6.07 -8.08
CA PHE A 144 12.28 7.53 -8.16
C PHE A 144 13.71 8.06 -7.97
N GLU A 145 14.40 7.62 -6.91
CA GLU A 145 15.74 8.10 -6.55
C GLU A 145 16.84 7.56 -7.47
N LYS A 146 16.67 6.37 -8.06
CA LYS A 146 17.68 5.74 -8.90
C LYS A 146 17.59 6.19 -10.36
N VAL A 147 16.38 6.27 -10.90
CA VAL A 147 16.16 6.45 -12.34
C VAL A 147 15.56 7.81 -12.67
N HIS A 148 14.92 8.48 -11.70
CA HIS A 148 14.23 9.75 -11.88
C HIS A 148 13.24 9.72 -13.08
N PRO A 149 12.31 8.75 -13.11
CA PRO A 149 11.28 8.72 -14.15
C PRO A 149 10.34 9.92 -14.03
N ALA A 150 9.46 10.11 -15.01
CA ALA A 150 8.40 11.13 -14.97
C ALA A 150 7.60 11.05 -13.66
N ALA A 151 7.22 9.83 -13.27
CA ALA A 151 6.63 9.55 -11.96
C ALA A 151 6.91 8.11 -11.53
N ALA A 152 7.06 7.89 -10.23
CA ALA A 152 6.99 6.58 -9.60
C ALA A 152 6.18 6.72 -8.32
N ALA A 153 4.98 6.15 -8.29
CA ALA A 153 4.00 6.40 -7.25
C ALA A 153 3.34 5.11 -6.76
N VAL A 154 3.30 4.94 -5.44
CA VAL A 154 2.48 3.92 -4.80
C VAL A 154 1.01 4.29 -4.93
N ARG A 155 0.17 3.31 -5.21
CA ARG A 155 -1.27 3.47 -5.12
C ARG A 155 -1.72 3.48 -3.66
N PHE A 156 -2.34 4.58 -3.23
CA PHE A 156 -2.92 4.69 -1.90
C PHE A 156 -4.44 4.65 -1.95
N VAL A 157 -5.05 3.88 -1.05
CA VAL A 157 -6.43 4.11 -0.64
C VAL A 157 -6.41 5.20 0.43
N ARG A 158 -7.11 6.31 0.15
CA ARG A 158 -7.17 7.47 1.05
C ARG A 158 -8.48 7.49 1.80
N PHE A 159 -8.42 7.87 3.07
CA PHE A 159 -9.59 8.01 3.90
C PHE A 159 -9.50 9.25 4.78
N VAL A 160 -10.49 10.13 4.68
CA VAL A 160 -10.66 11.25 5.60
C VAL A 160 -11.75 10.86 6.61
N PRO A 161 -11.41 10.62 7.89
CA PRO A 161 -12.41 10.46 8.93
C PRO A 161 -13.27 11.71 8.97
N ARG A 162 -14.60 11.55 8.89
CA ARG A 162 -15.48 12.68 9.21
C ARG A 162 -15.29 13.01 10.69
N PRO A 163 -15.15 14.29 11.06
CA PRO A 163 -15.23 14.67 12.47
C PRO A 163 -16.57 14.17 13.01
N LEU A 164 -16.55 13.58 14.20
CA LEU A 164 -17.76 13.41 14.99
C LEU A 164 -18.23 14.82 15.32
N GLU A 165 -19.38 15.25 14.80
CA GLU A 165 -20.03 16.44 15.32
C GLU A 165 -20.23 16.20 16.82
N ALA A 166 -19.57 17.02 17.65
CA ALA A 166 -19.80 17.02 19.08
C ALA A 166 -21.23 17.54 19.29
N GLY A 167 -22.15 16.60 19.57
CA GLY A 167 -23.50 16.91 20.05
C GLY A 167 -23.48 17.31 21.52
#